data_AF-A0A6J3M616-F1
#
_entry.id   AF-A0A6J3M616-F1
#
_cell.length_a   1.000
_cell.length_b   1.000
_cell.length_c   1.000
_cell.angle_alpha   90.00
_cell.angle_beta   90.00
_cell.angle_gamma   90.00
#
_symmetry.space_group_name_H-M   'P 1'
#
loop_
_entity.id
_entity.type
_entity.pdbx_description
1 polymer ?
#
loop_
_entity_poly.entity_id
_entity_poly.type
_entity_poly.pdbx_seq_one_letter_code
_entity_poly.pdbx_strand_id
1 'polypeptide(L)'
;RPPASHPIWGVQGIMHGITYTRSGNGNRSKILNPQYKTQKRNAKVHGHNNIRVGQWFPSQLSALFHGAHGSSQGGIHGDQSTGAYSIVISGMYEDLDQDRGDTIYYSGSGSHENTDPRNIPDTTAGTQALSVSLSQQRDVRVLRAAARHSRYAPSCGYRYDGLYRVGAALTPLNSLGGMYEQFKLVRVEGQTSLDECRRAPSGPQVRDYEKINDYF
;
A
#
# COMPACT_ATOMS: atom_id res chain seq x y z
N ARG A 1 -14.57 -21.21 9.56
CA ARG A 1 -13.16 -20.83 9.37
C ARG A 1 -12.52 -21.89 8.49
N PRO A 2 -11.74 -21.53 7.48
CA PRO A 2 -11.09 -22.50 6.59
C PRO A 2 -10.08 -23.38 7.35
N PRO A 3 -9.93 -24.66 7.02
CA PRO A 3 -8.90 -25.53 7.60
C PRO A 3 -7.49 -25.13 7.15
N ALA A 4 -6.46 -25.56 7.89
CA ALA A 4 -5.06 -25.25 7.59
C ALA A 4 -4.59 -25.76 6.21
N SER A 5 -5.23 -26.81 5.69
CA SER A 5 -4.98 -27.39 4.37
C SER A 5 -5.76 -26.72 3.23
N HIS A 6 -6.58 -25.72 3.52
CA HIS A 6 -7.39 -25.07 2.48
C HIS A 6 -6.48 -24.44 1.40
N PRO A 7 -6.71 -24.67 0.10
CA PRO A 7 -5.80 -24.23 -0.96
C PRO A 7 -5.62 -22.70 -1.01
N ILE A 8 -6.69 -21.93 -0.78
CA ILE A 8 -6.64 -20.46 -0.75
C ILE A 8 -6.34 -19.86 0.63
N TRP A 9 -7.00 -20.36 1.69
CA TRP A 9 -6.99 -19.77 3.03
C TRP A 9 -6.12 -20.50 4.07
N GLY A 10 -5.56 -21.63 3.68
CA GLY A 10 -4.68 -22.43 4.51
C GLY A 10 -3.26 -21.85 4.57
N VAL A 11 -2.37 -22.57 5.23
CA VAL A 11 -0.99 -22.13 5.51
C VAL A 11 -0.17 -21.90 4.25
N GLN A 12 -0.45 -22.65 3.18
CA GLN A 12 0.21 -22.54 1.88
C GLN A 12 -0.57 -21.69 0.87
N GLY A 13 -1.74 -21.18 1.25
CA GLY A 13 -2.61 -20.42 0.37
C GLY A 13 -2.29 -18.92 0.36
N ILE A 14 -2.71 -18.24 -0.71
CA ILE A 14 -2.47 -16.79 -0.88
C ILE A 14 -3.11 -15.93 0.23
N MET A 15 -4.16 -16.44 0.91
CA MET A 15 -4.85 -15.78 2.01
C MET A 15 -4.35 -16.23 3.39
N HIS A 16 -3.18 -16.89 3.48
CA HIS A 16 -2.56 -17.22 4.78
C HIS A 16 -2.49 -15.99 5.69
N GLY A 17 -2.81 -16.19 6.98
CA GLY A 17 -2.90 -15.09 7.95
C GLY A 17 -4.23 -14.32 7.96
N ILE A 18 -5.16 -14.61 7.06
CA ILE A 18 -6.47 -13.94 6.94
C ILE A 18 -7.60 -14.97 7.13
N THR A 19 -8.71 -14.52 7.71
CA THR A 19 -9.99 -15.25 7.78
C THR A 19 -11.12 -14.27 7.58
N TYR A 20 -12.37 -14.72 7.64
CA TYR A 20 -13.54 -13.85 7.70
C TYR A 20 -14.24 -13.93 9.07
N THR A 21 -14.94 -12.85 9.42
CA THR A 21 -15.97 -12.81 10.46
C THR A 21 -17.35 -12.66 9.82
N ARG A 22 -18.40 -12.99 10.56
CA ARG A 22 -19.80 -12.81 10.15
C ARG A 22 -20.50 -11.96 11.20
N SER A 23 -21.07 -10.83 10.81
CA SER A 23 -21.90 -9.99 11.69
C SER A 23 -23.30 -10.60 11.85
N GLY A 24 -24.06 -10.13 12.85
CA GLY A 24 -25.41 -10.61 13.14
C GLY A 24 -26.41 -10.45 11.98
N ASN A 25 -26.19 -9.47 11.09
CA ASN A 25 -26.97 -9.26 9.86
C ASN A 25 -26.51 -10.13 8.67
N GLY A 26 -25.56 -11.04 8.87
CA GLY A 26 -25.05 -11.94 7.85
C GLY A 26 -23.92 -11.40 6.98
N ASN A 27 -23.59 -10.11 7.06
CA ASN A 27 -22.45 -9.55 6.33
C ASN A 27 -21.14 -10.21 6.77
N ARG A 28 -20.24 -10.39 5.81
CA ARG A 28 -18.93 -11.01 6.07
C ARG A 28 -17.82 -10.02 5.80
N SER A 29 -16.84 -9.97 6.70
CA SER A 29 -15.68 -9.08 6.60
C SER A 29 -14.39 -9.85 6.77
N LYS A 30 -13.39 -9.57 5.93
CA LYS A 30 -12.04 -10.14 6.04
C LYS A 30 -11.33 -9.53 7.25
N ILE A 31 -10.71 -10.37 8.07
CA ILE A 31 -9.96 -10.00 9.28
C ILE A 31 -8.64 -10.78 9.35
N LEU A 32 -7.66 -10.28 10.10
CA LEU A 32 -6.48 -11.07 10.43
C LEU A 32 -6.92 -12.31 11.21
N ASN A 33 -6.37 -13.47 10.87
CA ASN A 33 -6.69 -14.71 11.54
C ASN A 33 -6.00 -14.75 12.92
N PRO A 34 -6.76 -14.77 14.03
CA PRO A 34 -6.18 -14.79 15.37
C PRO A 34 -5.27 -15.99 15.63
N GLN A 35 -5.50 -17.12 14.94
CA GLN A 35 -4.68 -18.33 15.05
C GLN A 35 -3.22 -18.09 14.61
N TYR A 36 -3.01 -17.17 13.67
CA TYR A 36 -1.68 -16.86 13.12
C TYR A 36 -1.13 -15.53 13.62
N LYS A 37 -1.69 -14.98 14.72
CA LYS A 37 -1.30 -13.67 15.27
C LYS A 37 0.21 -13.55 15.51
N THR A 38 0.86 -14.61 16.00
CA THR A 38 2.31 -14.64 16.29
C THR A 38 3.18 -14.66 15.03
N GLN A 39 2.60 -15.00 13.87
CA GLN A 39 3.29 -15.00 12.58
C GLN A 39 3.19 -13.64 11.88
N LYS A 40 2.32 -12.75 12.36
CA LYS A 40 2.22 -11.38 11.82
C LYS A 40 3.56 -10.67 11.99
N ARG A 41 4.07 -10.15 10.88
CA ARG A 41 5.35 -9.43 10.88
C ARG A 41 5.17 -7.96 11.28
N ASN A 42 6.18 -7.41 11.94
CA ASN A 42 6.23 -5.97 12.26
C ASN A 42 6.42 -5.16 10.96
N ALA A 43 5.59 -4.13 10.78
CA ALA A 43 5.68 -3.22 9.62
C ALA A 43 6.48 -1.94 9.91
N LYS A 44 6.75 -1.64 11.19
CA LYS A 44 7.56 -0.49 11.67
C LYS A 44 9.05 -0.78 11.56
N VAL A 45 9.50 -1.03 10.32
CA VAL A 45 10.88 -1.35 9.98
C VAL A 45 11.20 -0.57 8.71
N HIS A 46 12.32 0.18 8.67
CA HIS A 46 12.75 0.86 7.45
C HIS A 46 13.41 -0.11 6.46
N GLY A 47 13.49 0.29 5.19
CA GLY A 47 14.02 -0.54 4.13
C GLY A 47 13.07 -1.67 3.71
N HIS A 48 13.62 -2.71 3.10
CA HIS A 48 12.85 -3.78 2.47
C HIS A 48 12.00 -4.61 3.43
N ASN A 49 12.37 -4.64 4.72
CA ASN A 49 11.72 -5.48 5.73
C ASN A 49 11.55 -6.93 5.22
N ASN A 50 12.62 -7.58 4.73
CA ASN A 50 12.62 -8.94 4.17
C ASN A 50 11.42 -9.26 3.25
N ILE A 51 11.07 -8.33 2.37
CA ILE A 51 10.08 -8.51 1.32
C ILE A 51 10.78 -8.30 0.00
N ARG A 52 10.57 -9.25 -0.92
CA ARG A 52 11.21 -9.20 -2.25
C ARG A 52 10.51 -8.14 -3.10
N VAL A 53 11.26 -7.30 -3.78
CA VAL A 53 10.72 -6.38 -4.79
C VAL A 53 9.99 -7.20 -5.87
N GLY A 54 8.74 -6.83 -6.17
CA GLY A 54 7.82 -7.59 -7.01
C GLY A 54 6.93 -8.60 -6.24
N GLN A 55 7.10 -8.76 -4.93
CA GLN A 55 6.24 -9.64 -4.13
C GLN A 55 4.78 -9.13 -4.13
N TRP A 56 3.86 -10.05 -4.43
CA TRP A 56 2.44 -9.79 -4.57
C TRP A 56 1.65 -10.26 -3.34
N PHE A 57 0.56 -9.55 -3.05
CA PHE A 57 -0.36 -9.80 -1.95
C PHE A 57 -1.81 -9.67 -2.46
N PRO A 58 -2.72 -10.61 -2.12
CA PRO A 58 -4.12 -10.53 -2.57
C PRO A 58 -4.93 -9.40 -1.92
N SER A 59 -4.42 -8.77 -0.87
CA SER A 59 -5.10 -7.64 -0.21
C SER A 59 -4.12 -6.82 0.61
N GLN A 60 -4.49 -5.58 0.94
CA GLN A 60 -3.74 -4.75 1.88
C GLN A 60 -3.67 -5.42 3.27
N LEU A 61 -4.67 -6.20 3.64
CA LEU A 61 -4.66 -6.99 4.88
C LEU A 61 -3.61 -8.11 4.84
N SER A 62 -3.36 -8.70 3.66
CA SER A 62 -2.24 -9.65 3.45
C SER A 62 -0.90 -8.93 3.52
N ALA A 63 -0.78 -7.77 2.86
CA ALA A 63 0.40 -6.91 3.00
C ALA A 63 0.66 -6.51 4.46
N LEU A 64 -0.40 -6.27 5.25
CA LEU A 64 -0.33 -5.99 6.69
C LEU A 64 0.15 -7.18 7.51
N PHE A 65 -0.37 -8.37 7.20
CA PHE A 65 0.04 -9.61 7.87
C PHE A 65 1.53 -9.90 7.64
N HIS A 66 2.01 -9.69 6.42
CA HIS A 66 3.40 -9.94 6.03
C HIS A 66 4.36 -8.76 6.29
N GLY A 67 3.89 -7.65 6.87
CA GLY A 67 4.72 -6.50 7.26
C GLY A 67 5.13 -5.57 6.10
N ALA A 68 4.55 -5.74 4.92
CA ALA A 68 4.82 -4.88 3.76
C ALA A 68 4.26 -3.48 3.95
N HIS A 69 3.08 -3.42 4.57
CA HIS A 69 2.42 -2.18 4.95
C HIS A 69 1.84 -2.32 6.37
N GLY A 70 1.57 -1.23 7.08
CA GLY A 70 1.16 -1.27 8.48
C GLY A 70 -0.26 -0.79 8.77
N SER A 71 -0.98 -0.31 7.76
CA SER A 71 -2.41 0.01 7.86
C SER A 71 -3.25 -1.04 7.14
N SER A 72 -4.46 -1.31 7.64
CA SER A 72 -5.40 -2.17 6.92
C SER A 72 -6.14 -1.45 5.80
N GLN A 73 -6.18 -0.11 5.83
CA GLN A 73 -6.96 0.73 4.90
C GLN A 73 -6.23 2.02 4.49
N GLY A 74 -5.45 2.63 5.39
CA GLY A 74 -4.79 3.91 5.13
C GLY A 74 -3.69 3.80 4.08
N GLY A 75 -3.48 4.87 3.30
CA GLY A 75 -2.45 4.91 2.27
C GLY A 75 -1.03 5.01 2.82
N ILE A 76 -0.84 5.67 3.97
CA ILE A 76 0.48 5.88 4.58
C ILE A 76 0.60 5.11 5.89
N HIS A 77 1.74 4.46 6.10
CA HIS A 77 2.13 3.92 7.40
C HIS A 77 3.49 4.47 7.81
N GLY A 78 3.53 5.17 8.93
CA GLY A 78 4.71 5.86 9.43
C GLY A 78 4.59 6.22 10.90
N ASP A 79 5.65 6.86 11.38
CA ASP A 79 5.77 7.37 12.73
C ASP A 79 6.35 8.80 12.65
N GLN A 80 5.80 9.72 13.43
CA GLN A 80 6.16 11.15 13.37
C GLN A 80 7.58 11.44 13.88
N SER A 81 8.25 10.49 14.54
CA SER A 81 9.63 10.64 15.01
C SER A 81 10.67 10.04 14.06
N THR A 82 10.31 8.97 13.35
CA THR A 82 11.24 8.17 12.54
C THR A 82 10.96 8.20 11.04
N GLY A 83 9.79 8.68 10.64
CA GLY A 83 9.37 8.80 9.25
C GLY A 83 8.41 7.69 8.79
N ALA A 84 8.09 7.72 7.52
CA ALA A 84 7.23 6.76 6.85
C ALA A 84 7.99 5.46 6.57
N TYR A 85 7.33 4.34 6.83
CA TYR A 85 7.85 3.01 6.49
C TYR A 85 7.37 2.56 5.11
N SER A 86 6.13 2.91 4.76
CA SER A 86 5.51 2.48 3.51
C SER A 86 4.32 3.35 3.10
N ILE A 87 4.07 3.42 1.78
CA ILE A 87 2.87 3.98 1.19
C ILE A 87 2.19 2.99 0.24
N VAL A 88 0.90 3.22 -0.02
CA VAL A 88 0.06 2.50 -0.99
C VAL A 88 -0.45 3.48 -2.03
N ILE A 89 -0.32 3.11 -3.31
CA ILE A 89 -0.91 3.80 -4.46
C ILE A 89 -2.07 2.94 -4.95
N SER A 90 -3.30 3.46 -4.92
CA SER A 90 -4.53 2.69 -5.19
C SER A 90 -5.33 3.13 -6.40
N GLY A 91 -4.92 4.20 -7.10
CA GLY A 91 -5.68 4.80 -8.20
C GLY A 91 -6.92 5.60 -7.76
N MET A 92 -7.21 5.68 -6.46
CA MET A 92 -8.35 6.42 -5.93
C MET A 92 -8.19 7.94 -6.00
N TYR A 93 -6.97 8.41 -6.25
CA TYR A 93 -6.59 9.83 -6.28
C TYR A 93 -5.87 10.18 -7.59
N GLU A 94 -6.22 9.52 -8.71
CA GLU A 94 -5.58 9.71 -10.02
C GLU A 94 -5.61 11.15 -10.54
N ASP A 95 -6.48 12.00 -10.00
CA ASP A 95 -6.56 13.42 -10.32
C ASP A 95 -5.46 14.27 -9.64
N LEU A 96 -4.96 13.84 -8.48
CA LEU A 96 -3.91 14.53 -7.72
C LEU A 96 -2.58 13.78 -7.71
N ASP A 97 -2.63 12.45 -7.66
CA ASP A 97 -1.47 11.57 -7.68
C ASP A 97 -1.00 11.30 -9.12
N GLN A 98 0.32 11.36 -9.34
CA GLN A 98 0.91 11.01 -10.62
C GLN A 98 1.92 9.89 -10.44
N ASP A 99 1.56 8.70 -10.89
CA ASP A 99 2.45 7.55 -10.92
C ASP A 99 3.20 7.49 -12.26
N ARG A 100 4.47 7.86 -12.26
CA ARG A 100 5.37 7.79 -13.43
C ARG A 100 6.35 6.62 -13.31
N GLY A 101 6.04 5.60 -12.51
CA GLY A 101 6.91 4.46 -12.29
C GLY A 101 8.01 4.80 -11.29
N ASP A 102 9.19 5.20 -11.78
CA ASP A 102 10.34 5.52 -10.93
C ASP A 102 10.22 6.87 -10.23
N THR A 103 9.31 7.73 -10.67
CA THR A 103 8.93 8.95 -9.95
C THR A 103 7.44 8.93 -9.65
N ILE A 104 7.09 9.26 -8.42
CA ILE A 104 5.69 9.35 -7.97
C ILE A 104 5.48 10.74 -7.38
N TYR A 105 4.34 11.34 -7.69
CA TYR A 105 3.80 12.47 -6.97
C TYR A 105 2.63 11.97 -6.15
N TYR A 106 2.75 12.05 -4.83
CA TYR A 106 1.82 11.45 -3.87
C TYR A 106 1.22 12.53 -2.97
N SER A 107 -0.09 12.62 -2.93
CA SER A 107 -0.81 13.67 -2.25
C SER A 107 -1.01 13.36 -0.77
N GLY A 108 -0.95 14.39 0.07
CA GLY A 108 -1.28 14.29 1.49
C GLY A 108 -2.76 13.98 1.72
N SER A 109 -3.11 13.64 2.95
CA SER A 109 -4.52 13.45 3.33
C SER A 109 -5.32 14.75 3.23
N GLY A 110 -6.60 14.69 2.86
CA GLY A 110 -7.49 15.87 2.77
C GLY A 110 -7.28 16.76 1.54
N SER A 111 -6.42 16.34 0.60
CA SER A 111 -6.03 17.15 -0.56
C SER A 111 -7.18 17.43 -1.53
N HIS A 112 -8.14 16.52 -1.66
CA HIS A 112 -9.21 16.62 -2.65
C HIS A 112 -10.33 17.56 -2.20
N GLU A 113 -10.60 17.60 -0.89
CA GLU A 113 -11.71 18.35 -0.31
C GLU A 113 -11.36 19.82 0.01
N ASN A 114 -10.07 20.19 -0.04
CA ASN A 114 -9.66 21.54 0.32
C ASN A 114 -10.12 22.58 -0.72
N THR A 115 -10.54 23.74 -0.25
CA THR A 115 -10.92 24.89 -1.08
C THR A 115 -10.16 26.15 -0.72
N ASP A 116 -9.32 26.14 0.32
CA ASP A 116 -8.51 27.30 0.72
C ASP A 116 -7.25 27.41 -0.17
N PRO A 117 -7.10 28.48 -0.97
CA PRO A 117 -5.94 28.66 -1.84
C PRO A 117 -4.67 29.10 -1.10
N ARG A 118 -4.73 29.37 0.21
CA ARG A 118 -3.62 29.90 1.01
C ARG A 118 -3.09 28.94 2.06
N ASN A 119 -3.88 27.93 2.44
CA ASN A 119 -3.51 26.97 3.47
C ASN A 119 -3.73 25.54 2.99
N ILE A 120 -2.81 24.66 3.37
CA ILE A 120 -3.00 23.22 3.24
C ILE A 120 -3.93 22.69 4.35
N PRO A 121 -4.60 21.54 4.16
CA PRO A 121 -5.37 20.87 5.21
C PRO A 121 -4.52 20.51 6.43
N ASP A 122 -5.19 20.28 7.56
CA ASP A 122 -4.56 19.69 8.74
C ASP A 122 -3.90 18.35 8.38
N THR A 123 -2.59 18.27 8.62
CA THR A 123 -1.80 17.09 8.25
C THR A 123 -2.04 15.94 9.21
N THR A 124 -2.44 14.79 8.66
CA THR A 124 -2.54 13.54 9.41
C THR A 124 -1.16 13.06 9.88
N ALA A 125 -1.11 12.24 10.93
CA ALA A 125 0.14 11.64 11.42
C ALA A 125 0.92 10.89 10.32
N GLY A 126 0.21 10.26 9.37
CA GLY A 126 0.84 9.61 8.22
C GLY A 126 1.51 10.61 7.28
N THR A 127 0.83 11.72 6.96
CA THR A 127 1.39 12.77 6.09
C THR A 127 2.62 13.41 6.73
N GLN A 128 2.57 13.71 8.03
CA GLN A 128 3.72 14.22 8.78
C GLN A 128 4.92 13.25 8.76
N ALA A 129 4.67 11.93 8.76
CA ALA A 129 5.73 10.94 8.65
C ALA A 129 6.44 10.98 7.28
N LEU A 130 5.77 11.38 6.20
CA LEU A 130 6.43 11.62 4.90
C LEU A 130 7.31 12.88 4.95
N SER A 131 6.85 13.95 5.59
CA SER A 131 7.67 15.16 5.80
C SER A 131 8.92 14.86 6.63
N VAL A 132 8.82 13.98 7.63
CA VAL A 132 9.98 13.47 8.40
C VAL A 132 10.89 12.60 7.53
N SER A 133 10.33 11.81 6.60
CA SER A 133 11.14 11.02 5.68
C SER A 133 11.92 11.89 4.71
N LEU A 134 11.34 13.01 4.28
CA LEU A 134 12.02 14.03 3.48
C LEU A 134 13.20 14.63 4.25
N SER A 135 12.99 15.06 5.50
CA SER A 135 14.07 15.67 6.29
C SER A 135 15.17 14.69 6.67
N GLN A 136 14.82 13.44 6.96
CA GLN A 136 15.77 12.39 7.37
C GLN A 136 16.29 11.52 6.21
N GLN A 137 15.88 11.81 4.97
CA GLN A 137 16.22 11.03 3.77
C GLN A 137 15.92 9.52 3.92
N ARG A 138 14.78 9.19 4.54
CA ARG A 138 14.35 7.81 4.78
C ARG A 138 13.72 7.20 3.53
N ASP A 139 14.08 5.96 3.27
CA ASP A 139 13.49 5.15 2.21
C ASP A 139 12.15 4.57 2.64
N VAL A 140 11.18 4.70 1.74
CA VAL A 140 9.78 4.34 1.94
C VAL A 140 9.43 3.19 1.00
N ARG A 141 8.87 2.10 1.53
CA ARG A 141 8.34 1.03 0.69
C ARG A 141 7.11 1.50 -0.09
N VAL A 142 7.09 1.32 -1.39
CA VAL A 142 5.91 1.62 -2.21
C VAL A 142 5.19 0.33 -2.57
N LEU A 143 3.90 0.27 -2.27
CA LEU A 143 3.00 -0.77 -2.75
C LEU A 143 2.04 -0.18 -3.77
N ARG A 144 1.88 -0.83 -4.92
CA ARG A 144 0.83 -0.50 -5.89
C ARG A 144 -0.32 -1.48 -5.78
N ALA A 145 -1.53 -0.97 -5.62
CA ALA A 145 -2.75 -1.76 -5.75
C ALA A 145 -3.17 -1.83 -7.21
N ALA A 146 -4.00 -2.80 -7.55
CA ALA A 146 -4.59 -2.90 -8.89
C ALA A 146 -5.44 -1.67 -9.21
N ALA A 147 -5.17 -1.05 -10.36
CA ALA A 147 -5.85 0.15 -10.84
C ALA A 147 -5.95 0.07 -12.37
N ARG A 148 -7.16 0.28 -12.91
CA ARG A 148 -7.48 0.01 -14.32
C ARG A 148 -6.68 0.86 -15.31
N HIS A 149 -6.35 2.10 -14.94
CA HIS A 149 -5.70 3.07 -15.83
C HIS A 149 -4.20 3.25 -15.56
N SER A 150 -3.62 2.51 -14.60
CA SER A 150 -2.19 2.56 -14.33
C SER A 150 -1.43 1.43 -15.01
N ARG A 151 -0.47 1.80 -15.88
CA ARG A 151 0.47 0.84 -16.49
C ARG A 151 1.43 0.17 -15.50
N TYR A 152 1.56 0.74 -14.30
CA TYR A 152 2.45 0.25 -13.24
C TYR A 152 1.72 -0.61 -12.23
N ALA A 153 0.39 -0.52 -12.13
CA ALA A 153 -0.40 -1.33 -11.22
C ALA A 153 -0.33 -2.83 -11.57
N PRO A 154 -0.41 -3.74 -10.57
CA PRO A 154 -0.67 -5.15 -10.82
C PRO A 154 -2.08 -5.36 -11.40
N SER A 155 -2.32 -6.50 -12.05
CA SER A 155 -3.64 -6.85 -12.60
C SER A 155 -4.70 -7.11 -11.54
N CYS A 156 -4.31 -7.59 -10.35
CA CYS A 156 -5.17 -7.73 -9.18
C CYS A 156 -4.32 -7.59 -7.89
N GLY A 157 -4.97 -7.41 -6.74
CA GLY A 157 -4.29 -7.33 -5.44
C GLY A 157 -3.33 -6.14 -5.30
N TYR A 158 -2.21 -6.37 -4.62
CA TYR A 158 -1.20 -5.38 -4.26
C TYR A 158 0.19 -5.94 -4.58
N ARG A 159 1.14 -5.10 -5.00
CA ARG A 159 2.53 -5.50 -5.25
C ARG A 159 3.49 -4.52 -4.61
N TYR A 160 4.52 -5.03 -3.93
CA TYR A 160 5.60 -4.23 -3.41
C TYR A 160 6.60 -3.90 -4.52
N ASP A 161 6.73 -2.62 -4.89
CA ASP A 161 7.51 -2.16 -6.05
C ASP A 161 8.86 -1.52 -5.70
N GLY A 162 9.29 -1.72 -4.45
CA GLY A 162 10.61 -1.33 -3.98
C GLY A 162 10.60 -0.10 -3.09
N LEU A 163 11.81 0.37 -2.80
CA LEU A 163 12.09 1.55 -1.99
C LEU A 163 12.15 2.80 -2.85
N TYR A 164 11.57 3.88 -2.32
CA TYR A 164 11.59 5.21 -2.90
C TYR A 164 12.00 6.20 -1.82
N ARG A 165 12.73 7.24 -2.22
CA ARG A 165 13.12 8.35 -1.35
C ARG A 165 12.22 9.55 -1.59
N VAL A 166 11.77 10.19 -0.52
CA VAL A 166 11.05 11.46 -0.62
C VAL A 166 12.06 12.56 -0.96
N GLY A 167 11.99 13.08 -2.19
CA GLY A 167 12.95 14.05 -2.71
C GLY A 167 12.51 15.50 -2.58
N ALA A 168 11.19 15.76 -2.55
CA ALA A 168 10.64 17.10 -2.36
C ALA A 168 9.21 17.05 -1.82
N ALA A 169 8.79 18.15 -1.19
CA ALA A 169 7.39 18.48 -0.93
C ALA A 169 7.01 19.72 -1.73
N LEU A 170 5.80 19.71 -2.29
CA LEU A 170 5.22 20.74 -3.14
C LEU A 170 3.85 21.14 -2.58
N THR A 171 3.38 22.32 -2.94
CA THR A 171 2.05 22.82 -2.53
C THR A 171 1.22 23.32 -3.73
N PRO A 172 0.86 22.43 -4.68
CA PRO A 172 -0.02 22.79 -5.80
C PRO A 172 -1.45 23.11 -5.34
N LEU A 173 -2.27 23.59 -6.28
CA LEU A 173 -3.72 23.74 -6.11
C LEU A 173 -4.45 22.54 -6.74
N ASN A 174 -5.51 22.06 -6.09
CA ASN A 174 -6.40 21.05 -6.63
C ASN A 174 -7.40 21.67 -7.63
N SER A 175 -8.30 20.85 -8.18
CA SER A 175 -9.34 21.29 -9.14
C SER A 175 -10.35 22.29 -8.56
N LEU A 176 -10.46 22.37 -7.23
CA LEU A 176 -11.30 23.33 -6.50
C LEU A 176 -10.56 24.63 -6.15
N GLY A 177 -9.28 24.75 -6.53
CA GLY A 177 -8.43 25.89 -6.17
C GLY A 177 -7.87 25.85 -4.75
N GLY A 178 -8.08 24.77 -3.99
CA GLY A 178 -7.51 24.57 -2.68
C GLY A 178 -6.08 24.07 -2.73
N MET A 179 -5.22 24.60 -1.86
CA MET A 179 -3.81 24.20 -1.78
C MET A 179 -3.68 22.84 -1.08
N TYR A 180 -2.78 21.98 -1.54
CA TYR A 180 -2.54 20.69 -0.87
C TYR A 180 -1.07 20.31 -0.88
N GLU A 181 -0.65 19.50 0.08
CA GLU A 181 0.73 19.01 0.15
C GLU A 181 0.90 17.80 -0.80
N GLN A 182 1.95 17.82 -1.61
CA GLN A 182 2.28 16.75 -2.52
C GLN A 182 3.76 16.38 -2.41
N PHE A 183 4.06 15.10 -2.27
CA PHE A 183 5.41 14.58 -2.13
C PHE A 183 5.91 14.00 -3.44
N LYS A 184 7.09 14.42 -3.88
CA LYS A 184 7.81 13.76 -4.97
C LYS A 184 8.67 12.63 -4.40
N LEU A 185 8.35 11.40 -4.75
CA LEU A 185 9.14 10.22 -4.42
C LEU A 185 9.92 9.74 -5.65
N VAL A 186 11.19 9.38 -5.45
CA VAL A 186 12.08 8.88 -6.50
C VAL A 186 12.58 7.50 -6.11
N ARG A 187 12.49 6.54 -7.03
CA ARG A 187 12.87 5.15 -6.78
C ARG A 187 14.37 5.04 -6.51
N VAL A 188 14.73 4.24 -5.52
CA VAL A 188 16.14 3.94 -5.22
C VAL A 188 16.69 2.99 -6.29
N GLU A 189 17.90 3.27 -6.78
CA GLU A 189 18.57 2.45 -7.78
C GLU A 189 19.02 1.07 -7.25
N GLY A 190 19.40 0.16 -8.14
CA GLY A 190 19.95 -1.16 -7.78
C GLY A 190 18.93 -2.21 -7.32
N GLN A 191 17.63 -1.94 -7.48
CA GLN A 191 16.55 -2.88 -7.18
C GLN A 191 16.02 -3.53 -8.47
N THR A 192 15.32 -4.68 -8.36
CA THR A 192 14.55 -5.31 -9.45
C THR A 192 13.76 -4.26 -10.24
N SER A 193 13.82 -4.27 -11.57
CA SER A 193 13.17 -3.23 -12.39
C SER A 193 11.64 -3.30 -12.29
N LEU A 194 10.96 -2.18 -12.53
CA LEU A 194 9.50 -2.17 -12.55
C LEU A 194 8.93 -3.07 -13.66
N ASP A 195 9.61 -3.17 -14.80
CA ASP A 195 9.21 -4.09 -15.87
C ASP A 195 9.31 -5.57 -15.47
N GLU A 196 10.31 -5.94 -14.68
CA GLU A 196 10.38 -7.28 -14.09
C GLU A 196 9.26 -7.51 -13.06
N CYS A 197 8.96 -6.51 -12.22
CA CYS A 197 7.87 -6.57 -11.24
C CYS A 197 6.51 -6.81 -11.90
N ARG A 198 6.30 -6.34 -13.14
CA ARG A 198 5.03 -6.52 -13.88
C ARG A 198 4.68 -7.99 -14.17
N ARG A 199 5.63 -8.92 -13.99
CA ARG A 199 5.36 -10.37 -14.06
C ARG A 199 4.55 -10.88 -12.86
N ALA A 200 4.38 -10.09 -11.81
CA ALA A 200 3.54 -10.40 -10.67
C ALA A 200 2.25 -9.54 -10.68
N PRO A 201 1.07 -10.15 -10.39
CA PRO A 201 0.87 -11.56 -10.04
C PRO A 201 1.06 -12.51 -11.23
N SER A 202 1.51 -13.73 -10.92
CA SER A 202 1.60 -14.84 -11.86
C SER A 202 0.21 -15.40 -12.22
N GLY A 203 0.11 -16.13 -13.33
CA GLY A 203 -1.15 -16.78 -13.74
C GLY A 203 -1.80 -17.65 -12.66
N PRO A 204 -1.07 -18.51 -11.92
CA PRO A 204 -1.63 -19.24 -10.78
C PRO A 204 -2.17 -18.32 -9.68
N GLN A 205 -1.45 -17.24 -9.32
CA GLN A 205 -1.91 -16.29 -8.31
C GLN A 205 -3.20 -15.56 -8.73
N VAL A 206 -3.32 -15.20 -10.01
CA VAL A 206 -4.55 -14.60 -10.55
C VAL A 206 -5.72 -15.58 -10.43
N ARG A 207 -5.54 -16.85 -10.83
CA ARG A 207 -6.59 -17.88 -10.68
C ARG A 207 -7.00 -18.10 -9.22
N ASP A 208 -6.03 -18.12 -8.31
CA ASP A 208 -6.32 -18.26 -6.88
C ASP A 208 -7.01 -17.02 -6.31
N TYR A 209 -6.65 -15.83 -6.81
CA TYR A 209 -7.28 -14.56 -6.43
C TYR A 209 -8.76 -14.53 -6.81
N GLU A 210 -9.10 -14.97 -8.02
CA GLU A 210 -10.49 -15.06 -8.50
C GLU A 210 -11.33 -15.98 -7.59
N LYS A 211 -10.72 -17.06 -7.12
CA LYS A 211 -11.37 -18.04 -6.21
C LYS A 211 -11.45 -17.60 -4.76
N ILE A 212 -10.90 -16.44 -4.37
CA ILE A 212 -10.98 -15.97 -2.98
C ILE A 212 -12.44 -15.98 -2.51
N ASN A 213 -13.36 -15.56 -3.38
CA ASN A 213 -14.79 -15.46 -3.10
C ASN A 213 -15.57 -16.76 -3.30
N ASP A 214 -15.03 -17.74 -4.03
CA ASP A 214 -15.73 -19.03 -4.29
C ASP A 214 -15.87 -19.89 -3.03
N TYR A 215 -14.98 -19.66 -2.06
CA TYR A 215 -15.00 -20.33 -0.77
C TYR A 215 -15.69 -19.48 0.31
N PHE A 216 -16.42 -18.42 -0.09
CA PHE A 216 -17.38 -17.68 0.74
C PHE A 216 -18.79 -18.27 0.62
#